data_AF-A0AAD6H0Y9-F1
#
_entry.id   AF-A0AAD6H0Y9-F1
#
_cell.length_a   1.000
_cell.length_b   1.000
_cell.length_c   1.000
_cell.angle_alpha   90.00
_cell.angle_beta   90.00
_cell.angle_gamma   90.00
#
_symmetry.space_group_name_H-M   'P 1'
#
loop_
_entity.id
_entity.type
_entity.pdbx_description
1 polymer ?
#
loop_
_entity_poly.entity_id
_entity_poly.type
_entity_poly.pdbx_seq_one_letter_code
_entity_poly.pdbx_strand_id
1 'polypeptide(L)'
;MNLRCLVNLERRLLWKVPMSPLPQKAKHGIGHWSYLPKIRKFLEIIIVKVGYLMRTVKITGDQIEIIGDVNSTTVIEIIFAPVRNLNTIGFNKKKLQTSRTKLGTLTATVGYNKPCLKIPNLAALEWKFLNSLPEIEPSYDDSAWADCSKKTTNNPRGLDTPKNLYSMDYGFHTWSLIYRGQFVSSGIESSLF
;
A
#
# COMPACT_ATOMS: atom_id res chain seq x y z
N MET A 1 18.68 13.36 27.80
CA MET A 1 19.23 13.63 26.45
C MET A 1 18.13 14.27 25.61
N ASN A 2 18.36 15.42 24.99
CA ASN A 2 17.31 16.16 24.28
C ASN A 2 17.15 15.70 22.82
N LEU A 3 15.93 15.43 22.38
CA LEU A 3 15.58 15.20 20.97
C LEU A 3 14.46 16.16 20.55
N ARG A 4 14.82 17.22 19.82
CA ARG A 4 13.85 18.14 19.21
C ARG A 4 13.48 17.63 17.82
N CYS A 5 12.20 17.33 17.59
CA CYS A 5 11.70 17.11 16.24
C CYS A 5 11.40 18.44 15.55
N LEU A 6 12.08 18.70 14.42
CA LEU A 6 11.76 19.80 13.50
C LEU A 6 11.70 19.23 12.08
N VAL A 7 10.48 19.02 11.57
CA VAL A 7 10.21 18.68 10.17
C VAL A 7 9.01 19.51 9.70
N ASN A 8 9.27 20.77 9.35
CA ASN A 8 8.28 21.61 8.69
C ASN A 8 8.32 21.29 7.19
N LEU A 9 7.28 20.65 6.66
CA LEU A 9 7.26 20.15 5.28
C LEU A 9 6.01 20.67 4.53
N GLU A 10 6.04 21.94 4.11
CA GLU A 10 5.01 22.46 3.18
C GLU A 10 5.10 21.71 1.83
N ARG A 11 4.17 20.78 1.58
CA ARG A 11 3.97 20.19 0.26
C ARG A 11 2.73 20.80 -0.40
N ARG A 12 2.93 21.47 -1.53
CA ARG A 12 1.84 21.97 -2.40
C ARG A 12 1.57 20.90 -3.46
N LEU A 13 0.41 20.26 -3.39
CA LEU A 13 0.04 19.18 -4.30
C LEU A 13 -0.96 19.68 -5.36
N LEU A 14 -0.62 19.44 -6.63
CA LEU A 14 -1.50 19.70 -7.77
C LEU A 14 -2.18 18.38 -8.17
N TRP A 15 -3.50 18.38 -8.29
CA TRP A 15 -4.29 17.21 -8.68
C TRP A 15 -5.14 17.46 -9.94
N LYS A 16 -5.39 16.39 -10.69
CA LYS A 16 -6.25 16.37 -11.89
C LYS A 16 -7.46 15.50 -11.61
N VAL A 17 -8.67 15.97 -11.92
CA VAL A 17 -9.91 15.20 -11.80
C VAL A 17 -10.30 14.62 -13.18
N PRO A 18 -10.46 13.29 -13.32
CA PRO A 18 -11.05 12.69 -14.52
C PRO A 18 -12.58 12.63 -14.40
N MET A 19 -13.30 12.85 -15.52
CA MET A 19 -14.76 12.70 -15.61
C MET A 19 -15.16 11.76 -16.75
N SER A 20 -16.23 11.00 -16.51
CA SER A 20 -16.89 10.09 -17.45
C SER A 20 -17.75 10.85 -18.48
N PRO A 21 -17.92 10.33 -19.71
CA PRO A 21 -18.77 10.96 -20.72
C PRO A 21 -20.26 10.69 -20.50
N LEU A 22 -21.11 11.64 -20.89
CA LEU A 22 -22.56 11.49 -21.07
C LEU A 22 -22.94 11.81 -22.54
N PRO A 23 -24.03 11.23 -23.08
CA PRO A 23 -24.36 11.31 -24.51
C PRO A 23 -24.91 12.67 -24.96
N GLN A 24 -24.85 12.96 -26.27
CA GLN A 24 -25.15 14.30 -26.86
C GLN A 24 -25.94 14.22 -28.18
N LYS A 25 -27.06 14.97 -28.27
CA LYS A 25 -27.90 15.31 -29.45
C LYS A 25 -28.81 16.51 -29.04
N ALA A 26 -29.44 17.34 -29.89
CA ALA A 26 -29.28 17.86 -31.27
C ALA A 26 -30.37 18.99 -31.46
N LYS A 27 -30.58 19.78 -32.53
CA LYS A 27 -29.97 20.00 -33.87
C LYS A 27 -30.37 21.43 -34.34
N HIS A 28 -29.47 22.21 -34.98
CA HIS A 28 -29.67 23.63 -35.41
C HIS A 28 -29.86 24.61 -34.21
N GLY A 29 -29.73 25.94 -34.30
CA GLY A 29 -29.35 26.90 -35.35
C GLY A 29 -29.75 28.32 -34.87
N ILE A 30 -29.24 29.46 -35.35
CA ILE A 30 -28.18 29.80 -36.33
C ILE A 30 -27.51 31.11 -35.85
N GLY A 31 -26.20 31.33 -36.06
CA GLY A 31 -25.54 32.61 -35.76
C GLY A 31 -24.01 32.56 -35.93
N HIS A 32 -23.42 33.53 -36.61
CA HIS A 32 -21.98 33.55 -36.94
C HIS A 32 -21.13 34.24 -35.87
N TRP A 33 -20.27 33.45 -35.21
CA TRP A 33 -18.95 33.90 -34.74
C TRP A 33 -17.94 32.78 -34.99
N SER A 34 -16.98 33.01 -35.88
CA SER A 34 -15.84 32.11 -36.04
C SER A 34 -14.88 32.31 -34.89
N TYR A 35 -14.58 31.29 -34.08
CA TYR A 35 -13.20 30.92 -33.71
C TYR A 35 -13.14 29.59 -32.94
N LEU A 36 -12.48 28.60 -33.57
CA LEU A 36 -12.11 27.26 -33.09
C LEU A 36 -13.25 26.27 -32.71
N PRO A 37 -13.20 25.01 -33.22
CA PRO A 37 -14.19 23.98 -32.88
C PRO A 37 -14.00 23.41 -31.45
N LYS A 38 -15.03 22.71 -30.99
CA LYS A 38 -15.13 22.03 -29.68
C LYS A 38 -13.98 21.03 -29.40
N ILE A 39 -12.84 21.46 -28.86
CA ILE A 39 -12.17 20.79 -27.71
C ILE A 39 -11.51 21.87 -26.84
N ARG A 40 -12.23 22.35 -25.82
CA ARG A 40 -11.61 22.66 -24.54
C ARG A 40 -12.12 21.65 -23.52
N LYS A 41 -11.39 20.52 -23.38
CA LYS A 41 -11.33 19.82 -22.10
C LYS A 41 -10.67 20.79 -21.12
N PHE A 42 -11.45 21.65 -20.48
CA PHE A 42 -10.96 22.41 -19.35
C PHE A 42 -10.50 21.39 -18.31
N LEU A 43 -9.21 21.41 -17.99
CA LEU A 43 -8.72 20.73 -16.80
C LEU A 43 -9.31 21.48 -15.61
N GLU A 44 -10.26 20.85 -14.92
CA GLU A 44 -10.71 21.33 -13.61
C GLU A 44 -9.59 21.10 -12.60
N ILE A 45 -8.61 22.00 -12.63
CA ILE A 45 -7.52 22.07 -11.68
C ILE A 45 -8.10 22.65 -10.39
N ILE A 46 -7.93 21.91 -9.30
CA ILE A 46 -8.23 22.39 -7.95
C ILE A 46 -6.92 22.39 -7.19
N ILE A 47 -6.54 23.55 -6.65
CA ILE A 47 -5.30 23.73 -5.88
C ILE A 47 -5.68 23.85 -4.42
N VAL A 48 -5.30 22.85 -3.63
CA VAL A 48 -5.60 22.75 -2.20
C VAL A 48 -4.29 22.68 -1.43
N LYS A 49 -4.13 23.56 -0.44
CA LYS A 49 -3.17 23.38 0.64
C LYS A 49 -3.82 22.50 1.70
N VAL A 50 -3.14 21.42 2.07
CA VAL A 50 -3.62 20.37 2.97
C VAL A 50 -2.44 19.85 3.79
N GLY A 51 -2.73 19.10 4.85
CA GLY A 51 -1.74 18.36 5.64
C GLY A 51 -1.29 17.05 4.96
N TYR A 52 -1.43 15.95 5.68
CA TYR A 52 -0.75 14.68 5.36
C TYR A 52 -1.06 14.08 3.98
N LEU A 53 -2.34 13.82 3.65
CA LEU A 53 -2.70 13.25 2.35
C LEU A 53 -4.09 13.69 1.88
N MET A 54 -4.20 14.13 0.63
CA MET A 54 -5.46 14.24 -0.11
C MET A 54 -5.47 13.16 -1.20
N ARG A 55 -6.49 12.29 -1.19
CA ARG A 55 -6.65 11.18 -2.15
C ARG A 55 -7.53 11.57 -3.33
N THR A 56 -8.62 12.29 -3.08
CA THR A 56 -9.49 12.84 -4.12
C THR A 56 -10.05 14.18 -3.69
N VAL A 57 -10.29 15.07 -4.67
CA VAL A 57 -11.08 16.29 -4.50
C VAL A 57 -12.11 16.36 -5.63
N LYS A 58 -13.33 16.80 -5.31
CA LYS A 58 -14.43 16.97 -6.26
C LYS A 58 -15.19 18.27 -5.97
N ILE A 59 -15.74 18.88 -7.00
CA ILE A 59 -16.74 19.95 -6.88
C ILE A 59 -18.13 19.31 -6.88
N THR A 60 -19.06 19.85 -6.10
CA THR A 60 -20.47 19.45 -6.08
C THR A 60 -21.30 20.69 -5.73
N GLY A 61 -21.85 21.36 -6.75
CA GLY A 61 -22.52 22.65 -6.58
C GLY A 61 -21.54 23.75 -6.14
N ASP A 62 -21.86 24.42 -5.03
CA ASP A 62 -21.05 25.45 -4.36
C ASP A 62 -20.10 24.89 -3.29
N GLN A 63 -19.99 23.56 -3.21
CA GLN A 63 -19.15 22.84 -2.25
C GLN A 63 -17.98 22.11 -2.94
N ILE A 64 -16.84 22.05 -2.24
CA ILE A 64 -15.78 21.06 -2.52
C ILE A 64 -15.88 19.91 -1.51
N GLU A 65 -15.81 18.68 -2.00
CA GLU A 65 -15.67 17.46 -1.20
C GLU A 65 -14.26 16.89 -1.34
N ILE A 66 -13.57 16.72 -0.21
CA ILE A 66 -12.22 16.17 -0.11
C ILE A 66 -12.30 14.80 0.59
N ILE A 67 -11.56 13.82 0.06
CA ILE A 67 -11.29 12.55 0.73
C ILE A 67 -9.79 12.45 0.96
N GLY A 68 -9.38 12.15 2.19
CA GLY A 68 -7.97 12.13 2.58
C GLY A 68 -7.74 11.72 4.04
N ASP A 69 -6.51 11.92 4.49
CA ASP A 69 -6.00 11.46 5.77
C ASP A 69 -5.26 12.61 6.47
N VAL A 70 -5.41 12.69 7.78
CA VAL A 70 -4.73 13.66 8.64
C VAL A 70 -4.05 12.93 9.80
N ASN A 71 -2.82 13.34 10.13
CA ASN A 71 -2.04 12.83 11.26
C ASN A 71 -1.85 13.89 12.38
N SER A 72 -2.39 15.09 12.17
CA SER A 72 -2.37 16.25 13.06
C SER A 72 -3.53 17.18 12.70
N THR A 73 -3.89 18.11 13.60
CA THR A 73 -4.97 19.08 13.32
C THR A 73 -4.56 19.96 12.16
N THR A 74 -5.33 19.91 11.08
CA THR A 74 -4.93 20.36 9.75
C THR A 74 -5.82 21.49 9.27
N VAL A 75 -5.23 22.62 8.89
CA VAL A 75 -5.94 23.65 8.12
C VAL A 75 -5.92 23.27 6.65
N ILE A 76 -7.09 23.21 6.05
CA ILE A 76 -7.31 23.11 4.60
C ILE A 76 -7.52 24.53 4.06
N GLU A 77 -6.88 24.85 2.94
CA GLU A 77 -7.09 26.10 2.21
C GLU A 77 -7.26 25.81 0.71
N ILE A 78 -8.37 26.29 0.14
CA ILE A 78 -8.62 26.25 -1.30
C ILE A 78 -7.96 27.48 -1.93
N ILE A 79 -6.80 27.27 -2.53
CA ILE A 79 -6.01 28.29 -3.24
C ILE A 79 -6.67 28.63 -4.58
N PHE A 80 -7.21 27.63 -5.28
CA PHE A 80 -7.95 27.82 -6.52
C PHE A 80 -8.97 26.69 -6.76
N ALA A 81 -10.15 27.06 -7.24
CA ALA A 81 -11.14 26.16 -7.83
C ALA A 81 -11.99 26.91 -8.86
N PRO A 82 -12.46 26.26 -9.94
CA PRO A 82 -13.30 26.89 -10.98
C PRO A 82 -14.77 27.13 -10.55
N VAL A 83 -15.01 27.61 -9.32
CA VAL A 83 -16.36 27.80 -8.74
C VAL A 83 -16.49 29.24 -8.21
N ARG A 84 -17.43 30.02 -8.77
CA ARG A 84 -17.59 31.45 -8.44
C ARG A 84 -17.97 31.71 -6.98
N ASN A 85 -18.91 30.94 -6.45
CA ASN A 85 -19.50 31.14 -5.12
C ASN A 85 -19.14 30.00 -4.15
N LEU A 86 -17.92 29.48 -4.23
CA LEU A 86 -17.48 28.39 -3.36
C LEU A 86 -17.51 28.84 -1.89
N ASN A 87 -18.40 28.25 -1.09
CA ASN A 87 -18.56 28.60 0.33
C ASN A 87 -18.42 27.41 1.29
N THR A 88 -18.56 26.17 0.82
CA THR A 88 -18.50 24.97 1.70
C THR A 88 -17.29 24.08 1.40
N ILE A 89 -16.63 23.57 2.44
CA ILE A 89 -15.64 22.48 2.36
C ILE A 89 -16.18 21.26 3.12
N GLY A 90 -16.23 20.11 2.45
CA GLY A 90 -16.43 18.80 3.05
C GLY A 90 -15.11 18.04 3.12
N PHE A 91 -14.90 17.31 4.22
CA PHE A 91 -13.76 16.40 4.39
C PHE A 91 -14.25 15.05 4.90
N ASN A 92 -13.93 13.96 4.19
CA ASN A 92 -14.39 12.61 4.48
C ASN A 92 -15.92 12.52 4.75
N LYS A 93 -16.71 13.15 3.87
CA LYS A 93 -18.18 13.27 3.94
C LYS A 93 -18.74 14.10 5.11
N LYS A 94 -17.90 14.82 5.86
CA LYS A 94 -18.35 15.76 6.91
C LYS A 94 -18.15 17.19 6.43
N LYS A 95 -19.22 18.00 6.41
CA LYS A 95 -19.11 19.45 6.20
C LYS A 95 -18.32 20.09 7.34
N LEU A 96 -17.38 20.96 7.01
CA LEU A 96 -16.57 21.70 7.96
C LEU A 96 -17.11 23.13 8.11
N GLN A 97 -16.83 23.76 9.25
CA GLN A 97 -17.00 25.21 9.39
C GLN A 97 -15.88 25.92 8.61
N THR A 98 -16.27 26.88 7.79
CA THR A 98 -15.40 27.58 6.84
C THR A 98 -15.23 29.06 7.17
N SER A 99 -14.05 29.61 6.91
CA SER A 99 -13.80 31.05 6.90
C SER A 99 -13.02 31.46 5.63
N ARG A 100 -12.67 32.74 5.50
CA ARG A 100 -11.82 33.25 4.41
C ARG A 100 -10.58 33.92 4.96
N THR A 101 -9.45 33.78 4.26
CA THR A 101 -8.24 34.55 4.57
C THR A 101 -8.38 36.01 4.15
N LYS A 102 -7.38 36.84 4.48
CA LYS A 102 -7.25 38.21 3.96
C LYS A 102 -7.15 38.28 2.42
N LEU A 103 -6.85 37.16 1.74
CA LEU A 103 -6.79 37.04 0.28
C LEU A 103 -8.08 36.43 -0.32
N GLY A 104 -9.12 36.21 0.48
CA GLY A 104 -10.41 35.66 0.05
C GLY A 104 -10.44 34.13 -0.17
N THR A 105 -9.29 33.45 -0.11
CA THR A 105 -9.20 31.97 -0.17
C THR A 105 -10.03 31.34 0.94
N LEU A 106 -10.77 30.28 0.59
CA LEU A 106 -11.67 29.59 1.52
C LEU A 106 -10.87 28.58 2.36
N THR A 107 -11.04 28.62 3.68
CA THR A 107 -10.33 27.75 4.63
C THR A 107 -11.28 27.00 5.55
N ALA A 108 -10.82 25.86 6.07
CA ALA A 108 -11.49 25.10 7.13
C ALA A 108 -10.47 24.31 7.94
N THR A 109 -10.81 23.92 9.17
CA THR A 109 -9.92 23.12 10.04
C THR A 109 -10.48 21.72 10.25
N VAL A 110 -9.69 20.71 9.93
CA VAL A 110 -9.93 19.31 10.31
C VAL A 110 -9.25 19.06 11.66
N GLY A 111 -10.05 18.99 12.73
CA GLY A 111 -9.58 18.59 14.05
C GLY A 111 -9.12 17.13 14.06
N TYR A 112 -7.95 16.87 14.63
CA TYR A 112 -7.40 15.52 14.83
C TYR A 112 -7.12 15.28 16.31
N ASN A 113 -7.84 14.31 16.88
CA ASN A 113 -7.58 13.80 18.22
C ASN A 113 -6.73 12.54 18.07
N LYS A 114 -5.46 12.57 18.51
CA LYS A 114 -4.57 11.41 18.46
C LYS A 114 -5.18 10.26 19.28
N PRO A 115 -5.51 9.10 18.68
CA PRO A 115 -6.13 8.01 19.43
C PRO A 115 -5.13 7.38 20.41
N CYS A 116 -5.60 7.03 21.60
CA CYS A 116 -4.86 6.18 22.53
C CYS A 116 -5.11 4.72 22.15
N LEU A 117 -4.19 4.12 21.40
CA LEU A 117 -4.28 2.72 20.99
C LEU A 117 -3.72 1.83 22.11
N LYS A 118 -4.59 0.97 22.69
CA LYS A 118 -4.17 -0.08 23.61
C LYS A 118 -3.71 -1.29 22.79
N ILE A 119 -2.40 -1.54 22.80
CA ILE A 119 -1.75 -2.66 22.10
C ILE A 119 -1.25 -3.64 23.18
N PRO A 120 -1.41 -4.97 23.03
CA PRO A 120 -0.92 -5.93 24.03
C PRO A 120 0.61 -5.89 24.15
N ASN A 121 1.11 -6.04 25.38
CA ASN A 121 2.54 -6.26 25.61
C ASN A 121 2.88 -7.71 25.24
N LEU A 122 3.49 -7.92 24.08
CA LEU A 122 3.86 -9.25 23.57
C LEU A 122 4.79 -10.02 24.54
N ALA A 123 5.63 -9.33 25.32
CA ALA A 123 6.52 -9.97 26.30
C ALA A 123 5.81 -10.41 27.59
N ALA A 124 4.54 -10.02 27.78
CA ALA A 124 3.70 -10.43 28.92
C ALA A 124 2.59 -11.42 28.53
N LEU A 125 2.61 -11.94 27.30
CA LEU A 125 1.72 -13.01 26.86
C LEU A 125 2.27 -14.37 27.30
N GLU A 126 1.38 -15.33 27.56
CA GLU A 126 1.77 -16.72 27.79
C GLU A 126 2.13 -17.40 26.46
N TRP A 127 3.42 -17.44 26.13
CA TRP A 127 3.90 -18.09 24.91
C TRP A 127 3.84 -19.60 25.03
N LYS A 128 3.20 -20.25 24.05
CA LYS A 128 3.26 -21.71 23.85
C LYS A 128 4.34 -22.03 22.83
N PHE A 129 5.03 -23.14 23.03
CA PHE A 129 6.12 -23.62 22.16
C PHE A 129 6.10 -25.15 22.07
N LEU A 130 6.79 -25.68 21.06
CA LEU A 130 7.01 -27.12 20.83
C LEU A 130 8.40 -27.27 20.18
N ASN A 131 9.03 -28.44 20.29
CA ASN A 131 10.23 -28.72 19.50
C ASN A 131 9.86 -28.73 18.00
N SER A 132 10.55 -27.92 17.19
CA SER A 132 10.37 -27.82 15.74
C SER A 132 11.51 -28.49 14.94
N LEU A 133 12.39 -29.22 15.64
CA LEU A 133 13.35 -30.15 15.05
C LEU A 133 13.35 -31.49 15.82
N PRO A 134 12.23 -32.23 15.85
CA PRO A 134 12.18 -33.58 16.43
C PRO A 134 13.03 -34.61 15.67
N GLU A 135 13.49 -34.30 14.45
CA GLU A 135 14.27 -35.18 13.57
C GLU A 135 15.59 -35.67 14.19
N ILE A 136 16.15 -34.94 15.16
CA ILE A 136 17.41 -35.32 15.83
C ILE A 136 17.22 -36.38 16.93
N GLU A 137 15.98 -36.68 17.31
CA GLU A 137 15.69 -37.67 18.36
C GLU A 137 15.89 -39.10 17.82
N PRO A 138 16.56 -40.02 18.55
CA PRO A 138 16.75 -41.41 18.12
C PRO A 138 15.46 -42.23 17.93
N SER A 139 14.33 -41.72 18.42
CA SER A 139 12.99 -42.31 18.28
C SER A 139 12.16 -41.72 17.13
N TYR A 140 12.71 -40.81 16.33
CA TYR A 140 12.01 -40.20 15.20
C TYR A 140 11.84 -41.19 14.05
N ASP A 141 10.59 -41.50 13.72
CA ASP A 141 10.23 -42.29 12.54
C ASP A 141 10.18 -41.42 11.28
N ASP A 142 11.02 -41.74 10.29
CA ASP A 142 11.04 -41.08 8.98
C ASP A 142 10.30 -41.88 7.88
N SER A 143 9.55 -42.94 8.23
CA SER A 143 8.83 -43.80 7.28
C SER A 143 7.86 -43.08 6.33
N ALA A 144 7.37 -41.90 6.72
CA ALA A 144 6.47 -41.06 5.91
C ALA A 144 7.20 -40.03 5.02
N TRP A 145 8.53 -39.98 5.04
CA TRP A 145 9.32 -39.03 4.24
C TRP A 145 9.39 -39.42 2.76
N ALA A 146 9.62 -38.43 1.89
CA ALA A 146 9.81 -38.66 0.47
C ALA A 146 11.22 -39.23 0.19
N ASP A 147 11.30 -40.51 -0.17
CA ASP A 147 12.56 -41.16 -0.57
C ASP A 147 13.20 -40.42 -1.76
N CYS A 148 14.45 -39.99 -1.59
CA CYS A 148 15.32 -39.44 -2.61
C CYS A 148 15.82 -40.55 -3.57
N SER A 149 14.86 -41.24 -4.19
CA SER A 149 15.05 -42.46 -4.97
C SER A 149 15.71 -42.21 -6.33
N LYS A 150 15.49 -41.03 -6.93
CA LYS A 150 15.74 -40.73 -8.34
C LYS A 150 17.24 -40.68 -8.67
N LYS A 151 17.60 -41.15 -9.87
CA LYS A 151 18.98 -41.15 -10.41
C LYS A 151 19.21 -40.13 -11.54
N THR A 152 18.19 -39.33 -11.85
CA THR A 152 18.18 -38.32 -12.92
C THR A 152 17.48 -37.06 -12.44
N THR A 153 17.71 -35.94 -13.12
CA THR A 153 17.10 -34.63 -12.87
C THR A 153 16.62 -34.01 -14.18
N ASN A 154 15.62 -33.13 -14.11
CA ASN A 154 15.24 -32.26 -15.24
C ASN A 154 15.98 -30.90 -15.21
N ASN A 155 16.83 -30.67 -14.21
CA ASN A 155 17.66 -29.47 -14.10
C ASN A 155 18.74 -29.46 -15.20
N PRO A 156 18.96 -28.33 -15.91
CA PRO A 156 20.09 -28.18 -16.83
C PRO A 156 21.47 -28.38 -16.18
N ARG A 157 21.60 -28.22 -14.86
CA ARG A 157 22.75 -28.72 -14.09
C ARG A 157 22.54 -30.21 -13.79
N GLY A 158 23.47 -31.04 -14.26
CA GLY A 158 23.51 -32.47 -13.95
C GLY A 158 23.80 -32.79 -12.47
N LEU A 159 23.68 -34.05 -12.10
CA LEU A 159 23.89 -34.51 -10.72
C LEU A 159 25.37 -34.76 -10.43
N ASP A 160 25.90 -34.10 -9.40
CA ASP A 160 27.21 -34.39 -8.81
C ASP A 160 27.14 -35.53 -7.76
N THR A 161 25.94 -36.06 -7.49
CA THR A 161 25.65 -37.05 -6.44
C THR A 161 25.00 -38.32 -6.98
N PRO A 162 25.20 -39.52 -6.36
CA PRO A 162 24.63 -40.79 -6.85
C PRO A 162 23.10 -40.88 -6.82
N LYS A 163 22.44 -39.96 -6.10
CA LYS A 163 20.99 -39.74 -6.06
C LYS A 163 20.71 -38.27 -6.30
N ASN A 164 19.56 -37.99 -6.91
CA ASN A 164 19.05 -36.64 -7.04
C ASN A 164 18.60 -36.11 -5.67
N LEU A 165 19.20 -34.99 -5.23
CA LEU A 165 18.85 -34.27 -4.00
C LEU A 165 18.27 -32.87 -4.30
N TYR A 166 17.82 -32.60 -5.53
CA TYR A 166 17.14 -31.37 -5.89
C TYR A 166 15.66 -31.47 -5.51
N SER A 167 15.29 -30.84 -4.39
CA SER A 167 13.93 -30.80 -3.83
C SER A 167 12.81 -30.56 -4.85
N MET A 168 13.07 -29.75 -5.87
CA MET A 168 12.12 -29.39 -6.92
C MET A 168 11.71 -30.57 -7.80
N ASP A 169 12.61 -31.53 -8.06
CA ASP A 169 12.25 -32.77 -8.77
C ASP A 169 11.34 -33.68 -7.92
N TYR A 170 11.22 -33.43 -6.61
CA TYR A 170 10.31 -34.12 -5.69
C TYR A 170 9.08 -33.27 -5.32
N GLY A 171 8.88 -32.10 -5.95
CA GLY A 171 7.73 -31.21 -5.74
C GLY A 171 7.88 -30.20 -4.59
N PHE A 172 9.05 -30.13 -3.93
CA PHE A 172 9.30 -29.20 -2.84
C PHE A 172 10.05 -27.96 -3.34
N HIS A 173 9.35 -26.82 -3.43
CA HIS A 173 9.84 -25.61 -4.12
C HIS A 173 10.11 -24.40 -3.22
N THR A 174 9.82 -24.48 -1.92
CA THR A 174 9.78 -23.32 -1.00
C THR A 174 10.10 -23.71 0.44
N TRP A 175 10.46 -22.72 1.26
CA TRP A 175 10.74 -22.82 2.71
C TRP A 175 11.98 -23.66 3.05
N SER A 176 12.14 -23.99 4.34
CA SER A 176 13.23 -24.84 4.84
C SER A 176 13.09 -26.26 4.28
N LEU A 177 14.22 -26.82 3.85
CA LEU A 177 14.33 -28.19 3.35
C LEU A 177 15.23 -28.98 4.30
N ILE A 178 14.80 -30.16 4.73
CA ILE A 178 15.56 -31.06 5.60
C ILE A 178 15.79 -32.36 4.83
N TYR A 179 17.00 -32.91 4.93
CA TYR A 179 17.38 -34.19 4.34
C TYR A 179 17.91 -35.09 5.45
N ARG A 180 17.64 -36.40 5.35
CA ARG A 180 18.15 -37.42 6.25
C ARG A 180 18.95 -38.46 5.45
N GLY A 181 20.24 -38.59 5.76
CA GLY A 181 21.13 -39.56 5.13
C GLY A 181 21.39 -40.73 6.06
N GLN A 182 20.91 -41.92 5.70
CA GLN A 182 21.19 -43.14 6.45
C GLN A 182 22.42 -43.84 5.85
N PHE A 183 23.38 -44.22 6.69
CA PHE A 183 24.56 -45.00 6.31
C PHE A 183 24.96 -45.97 7.43
N VAL A 184 25.66 -47.04 7.07
CA VAL A 184 26.27 -47.97 8.03
C VAL A 184 27.73 -47.58 8.19
N SER A 185 28.16 -47.28 9.42
CA SER A 185 29.56 -46.91 9.71
C SER A 185 30.49 -48.12 9.55
N SER A 186 31.64 -47.87 8.94
CA SER A 186 32.78 -48.77 8.80
C SER A 186 33.82 -48.60 9.93
N GLY A 187 33.66 -47.59 10.78
CA GLY A 187 34.56 -47.27 11.90
C GLY A 187 35.79 -46.45 11.51
N ILE A 188 35.92 -46.06 10.24
CA ILE A 188 37.02 -45.23 9.72
C ILE A 188 36.54 -43.87 9.17
N GLU A 189 35.27 -43.51 9.39
CA GLU A 189 34.74 -42.20 9.02
C GLU A 189 35.41 -41.07 9.83
N SER A 190 35.94 -40.08 9.13
CA SER A 190 36.66 -38.92 9.73
C SER A 190 36.09 -37.56 9.32
N SER A 191 35.21 -37.54 8.31
CA SER A 191 34.73 -36.32 7.65
C SER A 191 33.50 -36.64 6.79
N LEU A 192 32.75 -35.59 6.43
CA LEU A 192 31.62 -35.62 5.50
C LEU A 192 31.75 -34.43 4.55
N PHE A 193 31.52 -34.65 3.25
CA PHE A 193 31.71 -33.69 2.16
C PHE A 193 30.56 -33.78 1.15
#